data_AF-A0A5Q0H6I9-F1
#
_entry.id   AF-A0A5Q0H6I9-F1
#
_cell.length_a   1.000
_cell.length_b   1.000
_cell.length_c   1.000
_cell.angle_alpha   90.00
_cell.angle_beta   90.00
_cell.angle_gamma   90.00
#
_symmetry.space_group_name_H-M   'P 1'
#
loop_
_entity.id
_entity.type
_entity.pdbx_description
1 polymer ?
#
loop_
_entity_poly.entity_id
_entity_poly.type
_entity_poly.pdbx_seq_one_letter_code
_entity_poly.pdbx_strand_id
1 'polypeptide(L)'
;MLTLADREEISRGLAESSKYGKIAVRIGRDASVVSREVGRHGGREVYRAIVAEQAAGVARSRPLAVDRDPAVRARVVGLLRGAGRRRRSRAGRHGARTARTLCG
;
A
#
# COMPACT_ATOMS: atom_id res chain seq x y z
N MET A 1 -1.07 1.09 2.08
CA MET A 1 0.28 1.03 1.48
C MET A 1 0.70 -0.41 1.54
N LEU A 2 0.94 -1.03 0.38
CA LEU A 2 1.44 -2.41 0.28
C LEU A 2 2.96 -2.36 0.21
N THR A 3 3.61 -3.24 0.98
CA THR A 3 5.05 -3.45 0.95
C THR A 3 5.44 -4.38 -0.19
N LEU A 4 6.74 -4.50 -0.47
CA LEU A 4 7.23 -5.49 -1.44
C LEU A 4 6.84 -6.91 -1.03
N ALA A 5 6.99 -7.26 0.25
CA ALA A 5 6.61 -8.56 0.78
C ALA A 5 5.11 -8.87 0.58
N ASP A 6 4.24 -7.87 0.80
CA ASP A 6 2.80 -8.04 0.54
C ASP A 6 2.53 -8.35 -0.95
N ARG A 7 3.26 -7.68 -1.87
CA ARG A 7 3.11 -7.88 -3.32
C ARG A 7 3.64 -9.24 -3.78
N GLU A 8 4.72 -9.71 -3.17
CA GLU A 8 5.26 -11.06 -3.42
C GLU A 8 4.27 -12.14 -2.99
N GLU A 9 3.65 -11.98 -1.82
CA GLU A 9 2.63 -12.93 -1.34
C GLU A 9 1.37 -12.89 -2.21
N ILE A 10 1.00 -11.72 -2.74
CA ILE A 10 -0.04 -11.61 -3.78
C ILE A 10 0.36 -12.40 -5.02
N SER A 11 1.57 -12.20 -5.54
CA SER A 11 2.06 -12.90 -6.73
C SER A 11 2.07 -14.42 -6.53
N ARG A 12 2.54 -14.90 -5.37
CA ARG A 12 2.55 -16.32 -5.01
C ARG A 12 1.13 -16.88 -4.93
N GLY A 13 0.23 -16.19 -4.24
CA GLY A 13 -1.17 -16.58 -4.16
C GLY A 13 -1.88 -16.59 -5.50
N LEU A 14 -1.50 -15.72 -6.45
CA LEU A 14 -2.05 -15.75 -7.80
C LEU A 14 -1.56 -16.96 -8.59
N ALA A 15 -0.27 -17.27 -8.52
CA ALA A 15 0.34 -18.45 -9.15
C ALA A 15 -0.27 -19.75 -8.61
N GLU A 16 -0.58 -19.80 -7.32
CA GLU A 16 -1.28 -20.92 -6.66
C GLU A 16 -2.77 -21.03 -7.01
N SER A 17 -3.30 -20.24 -7.95
CA SER A 17 -4.75 -20.16 -8.24
C SER A 17 -5.64 -19.78 -7.01
N SER A 18 -5.04 -19.28 -5.92
CA SER A 18 -5.75 -18.94 -4.68
C SER A 18 -6.73 -17.78 -4.86
N LYS A 19 -7.85 -17.83 -4.13
CA LYS A 19 -8.83 -16.73 -4.06
C LYS A 19 -8.22 -15.52 -3.34
N TYR A 20 -8.60 -14.30 -3.76
CA TYR A 20 -8.10 -13.05 -3.17
C TYR A 20 -8.29 -12.98 -1.65
N GLY A 21 -9.36 -13.54 -1.10
CA GLY A 21 -9.58 -13.60 0.35
C GLY A 21 -8.50 -14.38 1.11
N LYS A 22 -8.03 -15.52 0.57
CA LYS A 22 -6.94 -16.30 1.20
C LYS A 22 -5.63 -15.52 1.20
N ILE A 23 -5.32 -14.87 0.07
CA ILE A 23 -4.13 -14.02 -0.08
C ILE A 23 -4.17 -12.88 0.93
N ALA A 24 -5.32 -12.22 1.04
CA ALA A 24 -5.54 -11.09 1.93
C ALA A 24 -5.32 -11.44 3.41
N VAL A 25 -5.77 -12.63 3.84
CA VAL A 25 -5.51 -13.16 5.19
C VAL A 25 -4.00 -13.35 5.43
N ARG A 26 -3.25 -13.88 4.46
CA ARG A 26 -1.80 -14.09 4.60
C ARG A 26 -1.02 -12.78 4.79
N ILE A 27 -1.42 -11.71 4.10
CA ILE A 27 -0.79 -10.37 4.22
C ILE A 27 -1.41 -9.49 5.31
N GLY A 28 -2.44 -9.96 6.03
CA GLY A 28 -3.14 -9.18 7.04
C GLY A 28 -3.89 -7.95 6.50
N ARG A 29 -4.47 -8.06 5.30
CA ARG A 29 -5.23 -6.99 4.62
C ARG A 29 -6.61 -7.47 4.17
N ASP A 30 -7.42 -6.55 3.67
CA ASP A 30 -8.72 -6.85 3.07
C ASP A 30 -8.60 -7.39 1.63
N ALA A 31 -9.51 -8.27 1.25
CA ALA A 31 -9.59 -8.82 -0.12
C ALA A 31 -9.79 -7.73 -1.19
N SER A 32 -10.44 -6.62 -0.83
CA SER A 32 -10.61 -5.46 -1.71
C SER A 32 -9.28 -4.78 -2.04
N VAL A 33 -8.31 -4.79 -1.12
CA VAL A 33 -6.96 -4.27 -1.35
C VAL A 33 -6.24 -5.13 -2.38
N VAL A 34 -6.30 -6.45 -2.23
CA VAL A 34 -5.70 -7.39 -3.18
C VAL A 34 -6.34 -7.25 -4.56
N SER A 35 -7.67 -7.23 -4.66
CA SER A 35 -8.37 -7.08 -5.93
C SER A 35 -8.03 -5.77 -6.63
N ARG A 36 -8.01 -4.64 -5.91
CA ARG A 36 -7.66 -3.33 -6.48
C ARG A 36 -6.21 -3.27 -6.93
N GLU A 37 -5.29 -3.86 -6.18
CA GLU A 37 -3.87 -3.94 -6.56
C GLU A 37 -3.74 -4.77 -7.84
N VAL A 38 -4.30 -5.98 -7.87
CA VAL A 38 -4.22 -6.87 -9.03
C VAL A 38 -4.87 -6.23 -10.26
N GLY A 39 -6.06 -5.64 -10.11
CA GLY A 39 -6.75 -4.95 -11.21
C GLY A 39 -5.99 -3.74 -11.76
N ARG A 40 -5.34 -2.95 -10.89
CA ARG A 40 -4.49 -1.83 -11.33
C ARG A 40 -3.29 -2.29 -12.16
N HIS A 41 -2.79 -3.50 -11.91
CA HIS A 41 -1.60 -4.06 -12.52
C HIS A 41 -1.92 -5.10 -13.61
N GLY A 42 -3.06 -4.98 -14.29
CA GLY A 42 -3.39 -5.79 -15.48
C GLY A 42 -4.10 -7.11 -15.18
N GLY A 43 -4.51 -7.35 -13.94
CA GLY A 43 -5.28 -8.55 -13.59
C GLY A 43 -4.42 -9.77 -13.25
N ARG A 44 -5.09 -10.90 -13.01
CA ARG A 44 -4.47 -12.10 -12.43
C ARG A 44 -3.39 -12.73 -13.30
N GLU A 45 -3.55 -12.69 -14.62
CA GLU A 45 -2.64 -13.34 -15.57
C GLU A 45 -1.34 -12.55 -15.77
N VAL A 46 -1.45 -11.21 -15.72
CA VAL A 46 -0.35 -10.29 -16.02
C VAL A 46 0.33 -9.76 -14.75
N TYR A 47 -0.28 -9.93 -13.58
CA TYR A 47 0.26 -9.40 -12.32
C TYR A 47 1.70 -9.86 -12.06
N ARG A 48 2.58 -8.89 -11.75
CA ARG A 48 3.96 -9.12 -11.35
C ARG A 48 4.32 -8.18 -10.19
N ALA A 49 4.84 -8.74 -9.09
CA ALA A 49 5.19 -8.00 -7.88
C ALA A 49 6.21 -6.88 -8.15
N ILE A 50 7.26 -7.18 -8.94
CA ILE A 50 8.33 -6.23 -9.28
C ILE A 50 7.77 -5.03 -10.05
N VAL A 51 6.90 -5.26 -11.03
CA VAL A 51 6.27 -4.19 -11.82
C VAL A 51 5.39 -3.30 -10.93
N ALA A 52 4.64 -3.91 -10.01
CA ALA A 52 3.82 -3.17 -9.05
C ALA A 52 4.67 -2.33 -8.08
N GLU A 53 5.80 -2.87 -7.60
CA GLU A 53 6.73 -2.11 -6.75
C GLU A 53 7.38 -0.95 -7.50
N GLN A 54 7.85 -1.17 -8.74
CA GLN A 54 8.43 -0.13 -9.58
C GLN A 54 7.43 1.00 -9.84
N ALA A 55 6.19 0.67 -10.21
CA ALA A 55 5.13 1.65 -10.40
C ALA A 55 4.86 2.45 -9.10
N ALA A 56 4.87 1.77 -7.95
CA ALA A 56 4.75 2.43 -6.66
C ALA A 56 5.96 3.32 -6.34
N GLY A 57 7.17 2.95 -6.78
CA GLY A 57 8.38 3.75 -6.67
C GLY A 57 8.29 5.03 -7.50
N VAL A 58 7.93 4.92 -8.78
CA VAL A 58 7.72 6.07 -9.67
C VAL A 58 6.67 7.03 -9.11
N ALA A 59 5.56 6.49 -8.59
CA ALA A 59 4.53 7.31 -7.97
C ALA A 59 5.02 8.07 -6.72
N ARG A 60 5.92 7.47 -5.94
CA ARG A 60 6.55 8.09 -4.76
C ARG A 60 7.59 9.14 -5.14
N SER A 61 8.25 8.99 -6.29
CA SER A 61 9.28 9.92 -6.78
C SER A 61 8.72 11.19 -7.43
N ARG A 62 7.40 11.34 -7.51
CA ARG A 62 6.79 12.58 -8.03
C ARG A 62 7.18 13.76 -7.11
N PRO A 63 7.68 14.87 -7.66
CA PRO A 63 8.08 16.03 -6.85
C PRO A 63 6.90 16.49 -6.01
N LEU A 64 7.14 16.62 -4.72
CA LEU A 64 6.16 17.13 -3.77
C LEU A 64 5.90 18.61 -4.09
N ALA A 65 4.75 19.14 -3.68
CA ALA A 65 4.45 20.56 -3.89
C ALA A 65 5.55 21.49 -3.33
N VAL A 66 6.20 21.07 -2.24
CA VAL A 66 7.35 21.76 -1.63
C VAL A 66 8.60 21.78 -2.51
N ASP A 67 8.76 20.83 -3.44
CA ASP A 67 9.94 20.77 -4.32
C ASP A 67 9.85 21.79 -5.47
N ARG A 68 8.68 22.39 -5.70
CA ARG A 68 8.46 23.36 -6.80
C ARG A 68 8.94 24.77 -6.47
N ASP A 69 9.01 25.12 -5.19
CA ASP A 69 9.39 26.47 -4.72
C ASP A 69 10.51 26.37 -3.68
N PRO A 70 11.72 26.90 -3.99
CA PRO A 70 12.86 26.87 -3.08
C PRO A 70 12.60 27.56 -1.73
N ALA A 71 11.79 28.62 -1.69
CA ALA A 71 11.48 29.35 -0.47
C ALA A 71 10.55 28.53 0.44
N VAL A 72 9.56 27.85 -0.14
CA VAL A 72 8.68 26.92 0.58
C VAL A 72 9.51 25.76 1.16
N ARG A 73 10.43 25.21 0.37
CA ARG A 73 11.35 24.15 0.82
C ARG A 73 12.22 24.60 1.98
N ALA A 74 12.83 25.78 1.90
CA ALA A 74 13.64 26.35 2.97
C ALA A 74 12.84 26.51 4.27
N ARG A 75 11.60 26.99 4.18
CA ARG A 75 10.70 27.16 5.33
C ARG A 75 10.35 25.84 6.00
N VAL A 76 9.97 24.82 5.22
CA VAL A 76 9.66 23.48 5.74
C VAL A 76 10.88 22.84 6.41
N VAL A 77 12.06 22.95 5.81
CA VAL A 77 13.31 22.44 6.40
C VAL A 77 13.63 23.15 7.73
N GLY A 78 13.46 24.47 7.79
CA GLY A 78 13.61 25.24 9.04
C GLY A 78 12.66 24.75 10.14
N LEU A 79 11.37 24.59 9.81
CA LEU A 79 10.36 24.06 10.74
C LEU A 79 10.69 22.64 11.21
N LEU A 80 11.15 21.76 10.33
CA LEU A 80 11.53 20.38 10.68
C LEU A 80 12.78 20.31 11.56
N ARG A 81 13.72 21.24 11.38
CA ARG A 81 14.92 21.34 12.23
C ARG A 81 14.59 21.92 13.61
N GLY A 82 13.61 22.82 13.71
CA GLY A 82 13.16 23.40 14.98
C GLY A 82 12.10 22.59 15.74
N ALA A 83 11.36 21.71 15.07
CA ALA A 83 10.29 20.92 15.69
C ALA A 83 10.83 19.58 16.21
N GLY A 84 10.98 19.46 17.54
CA GLY A 84 11.08 18.15 18.20
C GLY A 84 9.86 17.30 17.84
N ARG A 85 10.06 16.20 17.11
CA ARG A 85 8.95 15.37 16.62
C ARG A 85 8.23 14.70 17.79
N ARG A 86 7.15 15.31 18.31
CA ARG A 86 6.16 14.56 19.09
C ARG A 86 5.44 13.63 18.11
N ARG A 87 5.61 12.31 18.29
CA ARG A 87 4.78 11.31 17.59
C ARG A 87 3.33 11.58 17.98
N ARG A 88 2.54 12.13 17.06
CA ARG A 88 1.08 12.03 17.19
C ARG A 88 0.73 10.56 17.02
N SER A 89 0.38 9.92 18.13
CA SER A 89 -0.16 8.58 18.16
C SER A 89 -1.39 8.53 17.25
N ARG A 90 -1.29 7.83 16.11
CA ARG A 90 -2.46 7.39 15.36
C ARG A 90 -3.01 6.14 16.08
N ALA A 91 -3.66 6.34 17.22
CA ALA A 91 -4.45 5.29 17.83
C ALA A 91 -5.81 5.20 17.12
N GLY A 92 -6.14 4.01 16.63
CA GLY A 92 -7.47 3.63 16.11
C GLY A 92 -7.64 3.82 14.59
N ARG A 93 -8.29 2.95 13.83
CA ARG A 93 -9.06 1.73 14.14
C ARG A 93 -8.96 0.83 12.91
N HIS A 94 -8.36 -0.35 13.03
CA HIS A 94 -8.69 -1.46 12.12
C HIS A 94 -9.49 -2.43 12.97
N GLY A 95 -10.75 -2.06 13.20
CA GLY A 95 -11.71 -2.97 13.81
C GLY A 95 -11.87 -4.14 12.86
N ALA A 96 -11.55 -5.33 13.36
CA ALA A 96 -11.83 -6.60 12.72
C ALA A 96 -13.29 -6.59 12.24
N ARG A 97 -13.50 -6.66 10.92
CA ARG A 97 -14.77 -7.12 10.36
C ARG A 97 -14.63 -8.60 10.09
N THR A 98 -14.76 -9.38 11.15
CA THR A 98 -15.24 -10.75 11.06
C THR A 98 -16.75 -10.72 10.80
N ALA A 99 -17.17 -11.12 9.59
CA ALA A 99 -18.52 -11.62 9.27
C ALA A 99 -18.41 -12.26 7.87
N ARG A 100 -18.35 -13.58 7.72
CA ARG A 100 -19.41 -14.59 7.93
C ARG A 100 -20.54 -14.46 6.90
N THR A 101 -20.47 -15.32 5.87
CA THR A 101 -21.53 -15.95 5.05
C THR A 101 -20.75 -16.83 4.04
N LEU A 102 -20.63 -18.16 4.09
CA LEU A 102 -21.54 -19.29 4.39
C LEU A 102 -22.91 -19.21 3.72
N CYS A 103 -23.03 -20.08 2.71
CA CYS A 103 -24.19 -20.87 2.28
C CYS A 103 -25.28 -20.17 1.45
N GLY A 104 -25.63 -20.84 0.35
CA GLY A 104 -26.58 -20.47 -0.70
C GLY A 104 -26.16 -21.14 -1.99
#